data_AF-A0A8J2ZBE9-F1
#
_entry.id   AF-A0A8J2ZBE9-F1
#
_cell.length_a   1.000
_cell.length_b   1.000
_cell.length_c   1.000
_cell.angle_alpha   90.00
_cell.angle_beta   90.00
_cell.angle_gamma   90.00
#
_symmetry.space_group_name_H-M   'P 1'
#
loop_
_entity.id
_entity.type
_entity.pdbx_description
1 polymer ?
#
loop_
_entity_poly.entity_id
_entity_poly.type
_entity_poly.pdbx_seq_one_letter_code
_entity_poly.pdbx_strand_id
1 'polypeptide(L)'
;MRSRKLERSEWKPYSDRVSKALVGKRAEVEVVSLDLGRQVQAEWSPIYGLTFDPKDNLFEIALEGLDHLIRAPQEVHVLEGPEGLESVEIVDADGRRQIVRLKEPLALPPPEKA
;
A
#
# COMPACT_ATOMS: atom_id res chain seq x y z
N MET A 1 -8.85 -9.56 -11.53
CA MET A 1 -8.13 -8.34 -11.13
C MET A 1 -8.67 -7.17 -11.93
N ARG A 2 -8.92 -6.03 -11.31
CA ARG A 2 -9.39 -4.79 -11.95
C ARG A 2 -8.50 -3.64 -11.50
N SER A 3 -7.86 -2.97 -12.45
CA SER A 3 -7.15 -1.72 -12.18
C SER A 3 -8.09 -0.53 -12.36
N ARG A 4 -7.95 0.48 -11.51
CA ARG A 4 -8.58 1.79 -11.71
C ARG A 4 -7.79 2.91 -11.05
N LYS A 5 -7.84 4.09 -11.68
CA LYS A 5 -7.45 5.35 -11.05
C LYS A 5 -8.55 5.77 -10.07
N LEU A 6 -8.15 6.23 -8.89
CA LEU A 6 -9.07 6.83 -7.92
C LEU A 6 -9.17 8.33 -8.19
N GLU A 7 -10.39 8.84 -8.26
CA GLU A 7 -10.62 10.29 -8.22
C GLU A 7 -10.20 10.82 -6.84
N ARG A 8 -9.78 12.09 -6.77
CA ARG A 8 -9.28 12.68 -5.51
C ARG A 8 -10.31 12.63 -4.37
N SER A 9 -11.59 12.76 -4.70
CA SER A 9 -12.70 12.62 -3.75
C SER A 9 -12.84 11.20 -3.17
N GLU A 10 -12.31 10.19 -3.86
CA GLU A 10 -12.34 8.79 -3.43
C GLU A 10 -11.18 8.43 -2.50
N TRP A 11 -10.08 9.19 -2.47
CA TRP A 11 -8.85 8.81 -1.76
C TRP A 11 -9.10 8.53 -0.27
N LYS A 12 -9.75 9.47 0.44
CA LYS A 12 -10.11 9.29 1.85
C LYS A 12 -11.07 8.11 2.06
N PRO A 13 -12.28 8.10 1.48
CA PRO A 13 -13.24 7.02 1.75
C PRO A 13 -12.73 5.64 1.30
N TYR A 14 -11.93 5.58 0.25
CA TYR A 14 -11.31 4.33 -0.20
C TYR A 14 -10.30 3.83 0.83
N SER A 15 -9.34 4.68 1.24
CA SER A 15 -8.31 4.33 2.24
C SER A 15 -8.94 3.85 3.56
N ASP A 16 -9.93 4.58 4.08
CA ASP A 16 -10.64 4.23 5.31
C ASP A 16 -11.34 2.86 5.22
N ARG A 17 -11.95 2.57 4.06
CA ARG A 17 -12.65 1.31 3.82
C ARG A 17 -11.68 0.13 3.77
N VAL A 18 -10.55 0.27 3.06
CA VAL A 18 -9.63 -0.85 2.85
C VAL A 18 -8.68 -1.07 4.03
N SER A 19 -8.34 -0.03 4.80
CA SER A 19 -7.34 -0.08 5.87
C SER A 19 -7.57 -1.24 6.85
N LYS A 20 -8.82 -1.46 7.28
CA LYS A 20 -9.17 -2.57 8.19
C LYS A 20 -8.94 -3.95 7.58
N ALA A 21 -9.11 -4.10 6.27
CA ALA A 21 -8.91 -5.36 5.55
C ALA A 21 -7.42 -5.65 5.27
N LEU A 22 -6.52 -4.70 5.56
CA LEU A 22 -5.08 -4.90 5.45
C LEU A 22 -4.50 -5.58 6.68
N VAL A 23 -5.17 -5.49 7.84
CA VAL A 23 -4.70 -6.14 9.07
C VAL A 23 -4.57 -7.64 8.86
N GLY A 24 -3.37 -8.16 9.11
CA GLY A 24 -3.02 -9.56 8.91
C GLY A 24 -2.33 -9.85 7.58
N LYS A 25 -2.36 -8.92 6.60
CA LYS A 25 -1.58 -9.04 5.36
C LYS A 25 -0.13 -8.60 5.57
N ARG A 26 0.72 -8.90 4.59
CA ARG A 26 2.10 -8.40 4.49
C ARG A 26 2.21 -7.51 3.27
N ALA A 27 2.98 -6.42 3.39
CA ALA A 27 3.20 -5.47 2.33
C ALA A 27 4.67 -5.30 1.97
N GLU A 28 4.95 -5.18 0.68
CA GLU A 28 6.21 -4.72 0.14
C GLU A 28 6.03 -3.30 -0.39
N VAL A 29 6.92 -2.39 -0.03
CA VAL A 29 6.89 -0.98 -0.46
C VAL A 29 8.10 -0.69 -1.32
N GLU A 30 7.85 -0.22 -2.54
CA GLU A 30 8.88 0.15 -3.50
C GLU A 30 8.73 1.60 -3.95
N VAL A 31 9.84 2.30 -4.05
CA VAL A 31 9.92 3.61 -4.68
C VAL A 31 10.63 3.46 -6.01
N VAL A 32 9.97 3.88 -7.09
CA VAL A 32 10.49 3.81 -8.44
C VAL A 32 10.53 5.20 -9.06
N SER A 33 11.71 5.61 -9.51
CA SER A 33 11.91 6.84 -10.28
C SER A 33 13.11 6.72 -11.20
N LEU A 34 13.25 7.64 -12.17
CA LEU A 34 14.37 7.61 -13.12
C LEU A 34 15.74 7.85 -12.44
N ASP A 35 15.76 8.69 -11.40
CA ASP A 35 16.95 9.07 -10.65
C ASP A 35 17.35 8.03 -9.59
N LEU A 36 16.39 7.33 -8.97
CA LEU A 36 16.65 6.36 -7.90
C LEU A 36 16.65 4.90 -8.40
N GLY A 37 16.14 4.64 -9.60
CA GLY A 37 15.83 3.28 -10.03
C GLY A 37 14.73 2.69 -9.17
N ARG A 38 14.84 1.40 -8.82
CA ARG A 38 13.88 0.68 -7.96
C ARG A 38 14.49 0.47 -6.58
N GLN A 39 13.83 1.02 -5.56
CA GLN A 39 14.27 0.92 -4.17
C GLN A 39 13.19 0.25 -3.33
N VAL A 40 13.51 -0.89 -2.70
CA VAL A 40 12.62 -1.55 -1.74
C VAL A 40 12.83 -0.89 -0.37
N GLN A 41 11.79 -0.26 0.17
CA GLN A 41 11.83 0.41 1.48
C GLN A 41 11.37 -0.52 2.61
N ALA A 42 10.47 -1.44 2.29
CA ALA A 42 10.04 -2.50 3.20
C ALA A 42 9.81 -3.78 2.39
N GLU A 43 10.36 -4.89 2.87
CA GLU A 43 10.20 -6.20 2.24
C GLU A 43 9.21 -7.03 3.06
N TRP A 44 8.00 -7.24 2.51
CA TRP A 44 6.95 -8.07 3.09
C TRP A 44 6.77 -7.90 4.61
N SER A 45 6.68 -6.66 5.06
CA SER A 45 6.46 -6.31 6.47
C SER A 45 4.97 -6.37 6.80
N PRO A 46 4.56 -6.76 8.03
CA PRO A 46 3.18 -6.64 8.46
C PRO A 46 2.65 -5.22 8.22
N ILE A 47 1.48 -5.11 7.59
CA ILE A 47 0.82 -3.83 7.36
C ILE A 47 -0.33 -3.67 8.36
N TYR A 48 -0.41 -2.49 8.97
CA TYR A 48 -1.46 -2.13 9.91
C TYR A 48 -2.56 -1.30 9.27
N GLY A 49 -2.25 -0.56 8.20
CA GLY A 49 -3.25 0.22 7.49
C GLY A 49 -2.69 1.15 6.42
N LEU A 50 -3.62 1.80 5.72
CA LEU A 50 -3.38 2.84 4.72
C LEU A 50 -4.39 3.96 4.98
N THR A 51 -3.91 5.19 5.12
CA THR A 51 -4.77 6.37 5.35
C THR A 51 -4.35 7.55 4.49
N PHE A 52 -5.32 8.39 4.14
CA PHE A 52 -5.08 9.69 3.52
C PHE A 52 -5.53 10.81 4.47
N ASP A 53 -4.69 11.81 4.72
CA ASP A 53 -5.11 13.06 5.34
C ASP A 53 -5.26 14.16 4.27
N PRO A 54 -6.50 14.61 3.97
CA PRO A 54 -6.73 15.69 3.02
C PRO A 54 -6.23 17.05 3.50
N LYS A 55 -6.05 17.29 4.81
CA LYS A 55 -5.55 18.56 5.36
C LYS A 55 -4.07 18.75 5.05
N ASP A 56 -3.29 17.71 5.27
CA ASP A 56 -1.84 17.71 5.04
C ASP A 56 -1.46 17.24 3.62
N ASN A 57 -2.45 16.77 2.84
CA ASN A 57 -2.27 16.17 1.53
C ASN A 57 -1.19 15.07 1.57
N LEU A 58 -1.42 14.07 2.42
CA LEU A 58 -0.45 13.05 2.81
C LEU A 58 -1.11 11.67 2.81
N PHE A 59 -0.50 10.70 2.13
CA PHE A 59 -0.76 9.29 2.40
C PHE A 59 0.22 8.76 3.43
N GLU A 60 -0.29 7.92 4.31
CA GLU A 60 0.48 7.18 5.31
C GLU A 60 0.19 5.69 5.15
N ILE A 61 1.26 4.91 5.11
CA ILE A 61 1.22 3.45 5.14
C ILE A 61 1.92 3.04 6.42
N ALA A 62 1.14 2.51 7.36
CA ALA A 62 1.66 2.05 8.63
C ALA A 62 2.09 0.59 8.50
N LEU A 63 3.39 0.32 8.59
CA LEU A 63 3.97 -1.01 8.59
C LEU A 63 4.77 -1.27 9.86
N GLU A 64 5.01 -2.54 10.17
CA GLU A 64 5.96 -2.90 11.23
C GLU A 64 7.36 -2.35 10.91
N GLY A 65 7.86 -1.46 11.77
CA GLY A 65 9.20 -0.89 11.65
C GLY A 65 9.35 0.24 10.62
N LEU A 66 8.28 0.61 9.89
CA LEU A 66 8.30 1.71 8.92
C LEU A 66 6.93 2.38 8.82
N ASP A 67 6.89 3.69 9.07
CA ASP A 67 5.80 4.56 8.65
C ASP A 67 6.17 5.22 7.32
N HIS A 68 5.59 4.73 6.23
CA HIS A 68 5.90 5.22 4.89
C HIS A 68 4.97 6.38 4.51
N LEU A 69 5.55 7.58 4.46
CA LEU A 69 4.84 8.84 4.25
C LEU A 69 5.01 9.32 2.80
N ILE A 70 3.89 9.53 2.10
CA ILE A 70 3.86 9.98 0.71
C ILE A 70 3.20 11.35 0.63
N ARG A 71 4.04 12.39 0.54
CA ARG A 71 3.61 13.79 0.53
C ARG A 71 3.15 14.23 -0.84
N ALA A 72 2.14 15.09 -0.86
CA ALA A 72 1.61 15.71 -2.06
C ALA A 72 1.31 14.72 -3.20
N PRO A 73 0.50 13.67 -2.96
CA PRO A 73 0.13 12.70 -3.98
C PRO A 73 -0.61 13.41 -5.14
N GLN A 74 -0.26 13.01 -6.37
CA GLN A 74 -0.84 13.51 -7.62
C GLN A 74 -1.82 12.50 -8.22
N GLU A 75 -1.45 11.21 -8.16
CA GLU A 75 -2.28 10.13 -8.68
C GLU A 75 -2.30 8.94 -7.73
N VAL A 76 -3.44 8.25 -7.70
CA VAL A 76 -3.60 7.00 -6.96
C VAL A 76 -4.24 5.98 -7.89
N HIS A 77 -3.60 4.84 -8.06
CA HIS A 77 -4.09 3.70 -8.82
C HIS A 77 -4.19 2.49 -7.89
N VAL A 78 -5.28 1.74 -8.00
CA VAL A 78 -5.49 0.53 -7.21
C VAL A 78 -5.67 -0.66 -8.13
N LEU A 79 -5.18 -1.81 -7.68
CA LEU A 79 -5.48 -3.11 -8.26
C LEU A 79 -6.31 -3.89 -7.25
N GLU A 80 -7.55 -4.21 -7.65
CA GLU A 80 -8.47 -4.99 -6.82
C GLU A 80 -8.61 -6.41 -7.39
N GLY A 81 -8.44 -7.39 -6.51
CA GLY A 81 -8.63 -8.81 -6.75
C GLY A 81 -9.88 -9.38 -6.09
N PRO A 82 -10.09 -10.71 -6.18
CA PRO A 82 -11.20 -11.40 -5.50
C PRO A 82 -11.18 -11.22 -3.98
N GLU A 83 -9.99 -11.09 -3.38
CA GLU A 83 -9.78 -10.98 -1.93
C GLU A 83 -9.58 -9.53 -1.45
N GLY A 84 -9.91 -8.55 -2.30
CA GLY A 84 -9.82 -7.13 -1.98
C GLY A 84 -8.62 -6.44 -2.65
N LEU A 85 -8.01 -5.48 -1.96
CA LEU A 85 -6.87 -4.73 -2.49
C LEU A 85 -5.66 -5.66 -2.64
N GLU A 86 -5.06 -5.68 -3.84
CA GLU A 86 -3.83 -6.42 -4.13
C GLU A 86 -2.62 -5.49 -4.21
N SER A 87 -2.80 -4.29 -4.76
CA SER A 87 -1.76 -3.27 -4.75
C SER A 87 -2.32 -1.86 -4.84
N VAL A 88 -1.59 -0.90 -4.27
CA VAL A 88 -1.80 0.53 -4.50
C VAL A 88 -0.52 1.13 -5.08
N GLU A 89 -0.68 2.01 -6.06
CA GLU A 89 0.38 2.83 -6.62
C GLU A 89 0.02 4.29 -6.43
N ILE A 90 0.94 5.06 -5.85
CA ILE A 90 0.77 6.48 -5.60
C ILE A 90 1.92 7.22 -6.30
N VAL A 91 1.58 8.19 -7.15
CA VAL A 91 2.55 9.09 -7.77
C VAL A 91 2.65 10.34 -6.93
N ASP A 92 3.83 10.65 -6.40
CA ASP A 92 4.06 11.87 -5.61
C ASP A 92 4.36 13.11 -6.48
N ALA A 93 4.53 14.27 -5.83
CA ALA A 93 4.78 15.54 -6.52
C ALA A 93 6.12 15.56 -7.28
N ASP A 94 7.09 14.72 -6.91
CA ASP A 94 8.37 14.58 -7.60
C ASP A 94 8.29 13.58 -8.77
N GLY A 95 7.10 13.01 -9.02
CA GLY A 95 6.86 12.01 -10.06
C GLY A 95 7.36 10.62 -9.69
N ARG A 96 7.69 10.36 -8.42
CA ARG A 96 8.11 9.03 -7.97
C ARG A 96 6.88 8.15 -7.79
N ARG A 97 7.01 6.89 -8.20
CA ARG A 97 5.95 5.87 -8.09
C ARG A 97 6.20 5.08 -6.82
N GLN A 98 5.32 5.24 -5.84
CA GLN A 98 5.29 4.54 -4.57
C GLN A 98 4.36 3.33 -4.76
N ILE A 99 4.93 2.13 -4.88
CA ILE A 99 4.18 0.90 -5.19
C ILE A 99 4.12 0.03 -3.95
N VAL A 100 2.92 -0.33 -3.54
CA VAL A 100 2.65 -1.15 -2.36
C VAL A 100 1.97 -2.42 -2.83
N ARG A 101 2.63 -3.57 -2.64
CA ARG A 101 2.07 -4.88 -2.99
C ARG A 101 1.67 -5.62 -1.74
N LEU A 102 0.52 -6.27 -1.78
CA LEU A 102 -0.04 -7.02 -0.66
C LEU A 102 0.01 -8.51 -0.96
N LYS A 103 0.27 -9.30 0.08
CA LYS A 103 0.07 -10.75 0.05
C LYS A 103 -0.48 -11.25 1.37
N GLU A 104 -1.20 -12.35 1.29
CA GLU A 104 -1.56 -13.13 2.48
C GLU A 104 -0.30 -13.75 3.08
N PRO A 105 -0.18 -13.83 4.42
CA PRO A 105 0.83 -14.66 5.05
C PRO A 105 0.58 -16.12 4.65
N LEU A 106 1.65 -16.85 4.35
CA LEU A 106 1.55 -18.30 4.22
C LEU A 106 1.12 -18.88 5.58
N ALA A 107 0.01 -19.62 5.60
CA ALA A 107 -0.32 -20.43 6.76
C ALA A 107 0.78 -21.49 6.93
N LEU A 108 1.41 -21.52 8.10
CA LEU A 108 2.29 -22.63 8.43
C LEU A 108 1.46 -23.91 8.48
N PRO A 109 1.96 -25.03 7.93
CA PRO A 109 1.29 -26.31 8.11
C PRO A 109 1.17 -26.61 9.61
N PRO A 110 0.09 -27.27 10.05
CA PRO A 110 -0.03 -27.67 11.44
C PRO A 110 1.19 -28.51 11.85
N PRO A 111 1.68 -28.39 13.10
CA PRO A 111 2.81 -29.15 13.56
C PRO A 111 2.53 -30.65 13.38
N GLU A 112 3.49 -31.36 12.79
CA GLU A 112 3.43 -32.82 12.66
C GLU A 112 3.32 -33.41 14.07
N LYS A 113 2.27 -34.20 14.32
CA LYS A 113 2.14 -34.91 15.60
C LYS A 113 3.27 -35.94 15.67
N ALA A 114 4.15 -35.79 16.66
CA ALA A 114 5.15 -36.78 17.02
C ALA A 114 4.53 -38.07 17.57
#